data_AF-A0A419DFE2-F1
#
_entry.id   AF-A0A419DFE2-F1
#
_cell.length_a   1.000
_cell.length_b   1.000
_cell.length_c   1.000
_cell.angle_alpha   90.00
_cell.angle_beta   90.00
_cell.angle_gamma   90.00
#
_symmetry.space_group_name_H-M   'P 1'
#
loop_
_entity.id
_entity.type
_entity.pdbx_description
1 polymer ?
#
loop_
_entity_poly.entity_id
_entity_poly.type
_entity_poly.pdbx_seq_one_letter_code
_entity_poly.pdbx_strand_id
1 'polypeptide(L)'
;MRKLNLWKEIIIVEKPSHIGRFFAYFVDAVIVSLIGLIPILGGIAGFLYFLLRDGLAGGSSLGKKLLSLRVISCKSGQSSTYIDSIKRNLVFALPSLLLVVPFLGHMAYLLVASVVGIIEVVAVLINSDGRRVGDKLANTRVVNMTNIANSV
;
A
#
# COMPACT_ATOMS: atom_id res chain seq x y z
N MET A 1 -26.68 -10.10 12.91
CA MET A 1 -25.86 -11.31 12.73
C MET A 1 -25.52 -11.61 11.26
N ARG A 2 -26.41 -11.37 10.28
CA ARG A 2 -26.16 -11.61 8.84
C ARG A 2 -24.97 -10.82 8.24
N LYS A 3 -24.71 -9.58 8.68
CA LYS A 3 -23.54 -8.78 8.24
C LYS A 3 -22.18 -9.37 8.67
N LEU A 4 -22.10 -10.06 9.81
CA LEU A 4 -20.83 -10.61 10.32
C LEU A 4 -20.35 -11.84 9.52
N ASN A 5 -21.29 -12.61 8.96
CA ASN A 5 -20.96 -13.75 8.08
C ASN A 5 -20.58 -13.29 6.67
N LEU A 6 -21.19 -12.21 6.16
CA LEU A 6 -20.81 -11.62 4.86
C LEU A 6 -19.34 -11.19 4.81
N TRP A 7 -18.77 -10.65 5.91
CA TRP A 7 -17.35 -10.28 5.94
C TRP A 7 -16.42 -11.50 5.90
N LYS A 8 -16.82 -12.64 6.49
CA LYS A 8 -16.05 -13.88 6.41
C LYS A 8 -16.03 -14.44 4.98
N GLU A 9 -17.13 -14.30 4.24
CA GLU A 9 -17.18 -14.65 2.81
C GLU A 9 -16.44 -13.63 1.94
N ILE A 10 -16.47 -12.34 2.28
CA ILE A 10 -15.66 -11.28 1.64
C ILE A 10 -14.14 -11.51 1.84
N ILE A 11 -13.72 -12.17 2.92
CA ILE A 11 -12.29 -12.55 3.10
C ILE A 11 -11.85 -13.58 2.05
N ILE A 12 -12.80 -14.31 1.44
CA ILE A 12 -12.58 -15.23 0.31
C ILE A 12 -12.61 -14.47 -1.04
N VAL A 13 -12.76 -13.14 -1.05
CA VAL A 13 -12.77 -12.34 -2.28
C VAL A 13 -11.45 -12.50 -3.01
N GLU A 14 -11.60 -12.87 -4.28
CA GLU A 14 -10.58 -13.04 -5.29
C GLU A 14 -9.40 -12.08 -5.12
N LYS A 15 -8.20 -12.68 -5.11
CA LYS A 15 -6.93 -11.96 -5.11
C LYS A 15 -6.93 -10.95 -6.26
N PRO A 16 -6.87 -9.63 -6.01
CA PRO A 16 -6.82 -8.66 -7.10
C PRO A 16 -5.63 -8.95 -8.02
N SER A 17 -5.83 -8.77 -9.32
CA SER A 17 -4.85 -9.12 -10.35
C SER A 17 -3.49 -8.48 -10.07
N HIS A 18 -2.43 -9.24 -10.30
CA HIS A 18 -1.05 -8.80 -10.06
C HIS A 18 -0.72 -7.51 -10.85
N ILE A 19 -1.27 -7.38 -12.07
CA ILE A 19 -1.13 -6.20 -12.93
C ILE A 19 -1.72 -4.94 -12.29
N GLY A 20 -2.92 -5.03 -11.69
CA GLY A 20 -3.57 -3.87 -11.09
C GLY A 20 -2.82 -3.37 -9.86
N ARG A 21 -2.27 -4.30 -9.06
CA ARG A 21 -1.44 -3.95 -7.90
C ARG A 21 -0.15 -3.24 -8.31
N PHE A 22 0.49 -3.70 -9.38
CA PHE A 22 1.70 -3.07 -9.91
C PHE A 22 1.43 -1.65 -10.41
N PHE A 23 0.35 -1.45 -11.18
CA PHE A 23 -0.01 -0.13 -11.69
C PHE A 23 -0.36 0.87 -10.57
N ALA A 24 -1.05 0.41 -9.52
CA ALA A 24 -1.32 1.22 -8.33
C ALA A 24 -0.02 1.71 -7.67
N TYR A 25 0.96 0.80 -7.52
CA TYR A 25 2.26 1.14 -6.95
C TYR A 25 3.03 2.11 -7.84
N PHE A 26 3.01 1.90 -9.15
CA PHE A 26 3.69 2.75 -10.12
C PHE A 26 3.20 4.21 -10.08
N VAL A 27 1.87 4.42 -10.07
CA VAL A 27 1.28 5.77 -9.98
C VAL A 27 1.69 6.44 -8.66
N ASP A 28 1.58 5.73 -7.54
CA ASP A 28 1.95 6.30 -6.23
C ASP A 28 3.47 6.61 -6.16
N ALA A 29 4.32 5.81 -6.82
CA ALA A 29 5.76 6.05 -6.91
C ALA A 29 6.07 7.31 -7.73
N VAL A 30 5.41 7.51 -8.88
CA VAL A 30 5.56 8.73 -9.70
C VAL A 30 5.18 9.97 -8.91
N ILE A 31 4.07 9.95 -8.18
CA ILE A 31 3.63 11.07 -7.33
C ILE A 31 4.70 11.41 -6.30
N VAL A 32 5.25 10.41 -5.61
CA VAL A 32 6.30 10.64 -4.60
C VAL A 32 7.59 11.17 -5.25
N SER A 33 8.00 10.64 -6.40
CA SER A 33 9.17 11.14 -7.12
C SER A 33 9.02 12.59 -7.55
N LEU A 34 7.83 13.01 -8.01
CA LEU A 34 7.55 14.40 -8.37
C LEU A 34 7.58 15.33 -7.15
N ILE A 35 6.99 14.91 -6.02
CA ILE A 35 7.05 15.67 -4.76
C ILE A 35 8.50 15.78 -4.27
N GLY A 36 9.28 14.71 -4.40
CA GLY A 36 10.69 14.63 -4.00
C GLY A 36 11.63 15.58 -4.75
N LEU A 37 11.21 16.15 -5.89
CA LEU A 37 12.00 17.15 -6.63
C LEU A 37 12.14 18.48 -5.88
N ILE A 38 11.29 18.74 -4.87
CA ILE A 38 11.42 19.92 -3.99
C ILE A 38 12.46 19.58 -2.91
N PRO A 39 13.63 20.25 -2.87
CA PRO A 39 14.68 19.88 -1.94
C PRO A 39 14.22 19.96 -0.48
N ILE A 40 14.56 18.95 0.32
CA ILE A 40 14.28 18.81 1.77
C ILE A 40 12.79 18.66 2.10
N LEU A 41 11.94 19.62 1.71
CA LEU A 41 10.50 19.59 1.95
C LEU A 41 9.81 18.45 1.18
N GLY A 42 10.29 18.14 -0.03
CA GLY A 42 9.79 17.03 -0.84
C GLY A 42 10.08 15.66 -0.23
N GLY A 43 11.24 15.48 0.40
CA GLY A 43 11.58 14.24 1.11
C GLY A 43 10.68 14.00 2.33
N ILE A 44 10.44 15.03 3.13
CA ILE A 44 9.55 14.97 4.29
C ILE A 44 8.09 14.76 3.86
N ALA A 45 7.63 15.50 2.85
CA ALA A 45 6.29 15.35 2.30
C ALA A 45 6.07 13.96 1.69
N GLY A 46 7.06 13.44 0.95
CA GLY A 46 7.05 12.08 0.39
C GLY A 46 6.99 11.01 1.49
N PHE A 47 7.75 11.17 2.57
CA PHE A 47 7.69 10.30 3.74
C PHE A 47 6.29 10.27 4.36
N LEU A 48 5.74 11.43 4.68
CA LEU A 48 4.40 11.55 5.29
C LEU A 48 3.32 10.99 4.36
N TYR A 49 3.42 11.25 3.07
CA TYR A 49 2.51 10.69 2.08
C TYR A 49 2.59 9.17 2.05
N PHE A 50 3.78 8.56 1.95
CA PHE A 50 3.90 7.10 1.99
C PHE A 50 3.31 6.49 3.25
N LEU A 51 3.53 7.12 4.41
CA LEU A 51 3.03 6.64 5.69
C LEU A 51 1.50 6.66 5.75
N LEU A 52 0.88 7.72 5.25
CA LEU A 52 -0.55 8.01 5.45
C LEU A 52 -1.44 7.68 4.25
N ARG A 53 -0.88 7.43 3.06
CA ARG A 53 -1.63 7.28 1.79
C ARG A 53 -2.84 6.37 1.85
N ASP A 54 -2.77 5.27 2.62
CA ASP A 54 -3.84 4.28 2.69
C ASP A 54 -4.82 4.53 3.84
N GLY A 55 -4.48 5.41 4.79
CA GLY A 55 -5.42 5.91 5.80
C GLY A 55 -6.26 7.06 5.26
N LEU A 56 -5.79 7.72 4.20
CA LEU A 56 -6.52 8.78 3.53
C LEU A 56 -7.76 8.23 2.82
N ALA A 57 -8.81 9.06 2.82
CA ALA A 57 -10.00 8.92 1.98
C ALA A 57 -10.73 7.56 2.06
N GLY A 58 -10.78 6.94 3.24
CA GLY A 58 -11.60 5.76 3.53
C GLY A 58 -10.89 4.42 3.33
N GLY A 59 -9.57 4.35 3.58
CA GLY A 59 -8.83 3.09 3.58
C GLY A 59 -8.19 2.73 2.23
N SER A 60 -7.86 3.71 1.38
CA SER A 60 -7.24 3.45 0.08
C SER A 60 -6.49 4.67 -0.46
N SER A 61 -5.26 4.47 -0.96
CA SER A 61 -4.52 5.50 -1.69
C SER A 61 -5.23 5.94 -2.97
N LEU A 62 -4.83 7.10 -3.51
CA LEU A 62 -5.40 7.64 -4.75
C LEU A 62 -5.26 6.65 -5.91
N GLY A 63 -4.06 6.07 -6.11
CA GLY A 63 -3.85 5.07 -7.16
C GLY A 63 -4.71 3.82 -7.00
N LYS A 64 -4.95 3.39 -5.76
CA LYS A 64 -5.83 2.25 -5.47
C LYS A 64 -7.30 2.56 -5.70
N LYS A 65 -7.75 3.79 -5.45
CA LYS A 65 -9.11 4.23 -5.78
C LYS A 65 -9.39 4.19 -7.27
N LEU A 66 -8.42 4.61 -8.10
CA LEU A 66 -8.55 4.57 -9.56
C LEU A 66 -8.76 3.13 -10.09
N LEU A 67 -8.32 2.13 -9.33
CA LEU A 67 -8.41 0.71 -9.69
C LEU A 67 -9.47 -0.05 -8.89
N SER A 68 -10.36 0.66 -8.19
CA SER A 68 -11.40 0.05 -7.33
C SER A 68 -10.83 -0.92 -6.28
N LEU A 69 -9.57 -0.71 -5.88
CA LEU A 69 -8.91 -1.46 -4.81
C LEU A 69 -9.15 -0.76 -3.48
N ARG A 70 -9.43 -1.54 -2.45
CA ARG A 70 -9.54 -1.05 -1.07
C ARG A 70 -8.75 -1.92 -0.13
N VAL A 71 -8.26 -1.28 0.91
CA VAL A 71 -7.56 -1.96 1.98
C VAL A 71 -8.50 -2.17 3.16
N ILE A 72 -8.60 -3.42 3.62
CA ILE A 72 -9.41 -3.80 4.78
C ILE A 72 -8.54 -4.40 5.88
N SER A 73 -8.92 -4.17 7.14
CA SER A 73 -8.33 -4.84 8.30
C SER A 73 -8.84 -6.27 8.38
N CYS A 74 -7.95 -7.25 8.49
CA CYS A 74 -8.37 -8.64 8.67
C CYS A 74 -9.01 -8.90 10.05
N LYS A 75 -8.79 -7.99 11.02
CA LYS A 75 -9.38 -8.10 12.36
C LYS A 75 -10.83 -7.61 12.40
N SER A 76 -11.12 -6.46 11.79
CA SER A 76 -12.44 -5.83 11.87
C SER A 76 -13.29 -5.97 10.60
N GLY A 77 -12.68 -6.34 9.46
CA GLY A 77 -13.32 -6.32 8.14
C GLY A 77 -13.57 -4.92 7.59
N GLN A 78 -13.30 -3.87 8.37
CA GLN A 78 -13.53 -2.48 7.99
C GLN A 78 -12.37 -1.92 7.17
N SER A 79 -12.59 -0.76 6.55
CA SER A 79 -11.55 0.01 5.86
C SER A 79 -10.35 0.27 6.76
N SER A 80 -9.15 0.27 6.16
CA SER A 80 -7.89 0.57 6.83
C SER A 80 -7.94 1.89 7.60
N THR A 81 -7.51 1.86 8.86
CA THR A 81 -7.29 3.08 9.66
C THR A 81 -5.95 3.74 9.32
N TYR A 82 -5.70 4.94 9.85
CA TYR A 82 -4.37 5.58 9.78
C TYR A 82 -3.28 4.72 10.42
N ILE A 83 -3.57 4.07 11.56
CA ILE A 83 -2.61 3.19 12.25
C ILE A 83 -2.26 2.00 11.36
N ASP A 84 -3.24 1.41 10.70
CA ASP A 84 -3.03 0.29 9.77
C ASP A 84 -2.23 0.73 8.54
N SER A 85 -2.42 1.97 8.06
CA SER A 85 -1.62 2.56 6.98
C SER A 85 -0.17 2.71 7.39
N ILE A 86 0.08 3.32 8.56
CA ILE A 86 1.44 3.54 9.08
C ILE A 86 2.17 2.22 9.20
N LYS A 87 1.62 1.25 9.95
CA LYS A 87 2.28 -0.03 10.23
C LYS A 87 2.72 -0.77 8.96
N ARG A 88 1.86 -0.76 7.96
CA ARG A 88 2.12 -1.43 6.70
C ARG A 88 3.07 -0.67 5.78
N ASN A 89 2.99 0.65 5.77
CA ASN A 89 3.77 1.47 4.85
C ASN A 89 5.14 1.84 5.40
N LEU A 90 5.44 1.58 6.68
CA LEU A 90 6.77 1.73 7.26
C LEU A 90 7.88 1.10 6.42
N VAL A 91 7.62 -0.06 5.81
CA VAL A 91 8.56 -0.77 4.93
C VAL A 91 9.03 0.11 3.77
N PHE A 92 8.15 0.95 3.20
CA PHE A 92 8.48 1.87 2.11
C PHE A 92 8.79 3.30 2.59
N ALA A 93 8.17 3.75 3.68
CA ALA A 93 8.35 5.08 4.22
C ALA A 93 9.74 5.26 4.84
N LEU A 94 10.27 4.27 5.57
CA LEU A 94 11.60 4.40 6.17
C LEU A 94 12.71 4.66 5.11
N PRO A 95 12.78 3.87 4.01
CA PRO A 95 13.70 4.18 2.91
C PRO A 95 13.52 5.59 2.33
N SER A 96 12.29 6.11 2.24
CA SER A 96 12.04 7.42 1.61
C SER A 96 12.64 8.61 2.37
N LEU A 97 13.04 8.44 3.64
CA LEU A 97 13.78 9.47 4.38
C LEU A 97 15.13 9.79 3.74
N LEU A 98 15.72 8.86 2.97
CA LEU A 98 16.95 9.10 2.22
C LEU A 98 16.78 10.23 1.19
N LEU A 99 15.56 10.47 0.69
CA LEU A 99 15.26 11.57 -0.25
C LEU A 99 15.45 12.97 0.36
N VAL A 100 15.54 13.09 1.68
CA VAL A 100 15.85 14.38 2.34
C VAL A 100 17.26 14.86 1.98
N VAL A 101 18.19 13.93 1.75
CA VAL A 101 19.57 14.26 1.36
C VAL A 101 19.64 14.37 -0.18
N PRO A 102 19.92 15.56 -0.74
CA PRO A 102 20.00 15.74 -2.19
C PRO A 102 21.18 14.95 -2.78
N PHE A 103 21.03 14.52 -4.04
CA PHE A 103 22.01 13.73 -4.80
C PHE A 103 22.35 12.36 -4.18
N LEU A 104 23.15 12.33 -3.12
CA LEU A 104 23.62 11.09 -2.51
C LEU A 104 22.47 10.27 -1.91
N GLY A 105 21.54 10.94 -1.24
CA GLY A 105 20.37 10.29 -0.67
C GLY A 105 19.39 9.78 -1.73
N HIS A 106 19.31 10.42 -2.89
CA HIS A 106 18.49 9.96 -4.00
C HIS A 106 19.07 8.69 -4.64
N MET A 107 20.39 8.64 -4.83
CA MET A 107 21.07 7.44 -5.33
C MET A 107 20.94 6.27 -4.34
N ALA A 108 21.13 6.53 -3.05
CA ALA A 108 20.94 5.54 -2.00
C ALA A 108 19.47 5.06 -1.93
N TYR A 109 18.51 5.99 -2.03
CA TYR A 109 17.08 5.68 -2.06
C TYR A 109 16.75 4.74 -3.21
N LEU A 110 17.23 5.00 -4.43
CA LEU A 110 16.95 4.14 -5.59
C LEU A 110 17.41 2.70 -5.34
N LEU A 111 18.61 2.51 -4.79
CA LEU A 111 19.15 1.18 -4.48
C LEU A 111 18.33 0.49 -3.38
N VAL A 112 18.09 1.17 -2.26
CA VAL A 112 17.34 0.60 -1.13
C VAL A 112 15.89 0.29 -1.50
N ALA A 113 15.21 1.23 -2.17
CA ALA A 113 13.82 1.08 -2.58
C ALA A 113 13.65 -0.06 -3.59
N SER A 114 14.63 -0.26 -4.48
CA SER A 114 14.64 -1.37 -5.45
C SER A 114 14.76 -2.72 -4.74
N VAL A 115 15.68 -2.85 -3.78
CA VAL A 115 15.83 -4.08 -2.97
C VAL A 115 14.55 -4.36 -2.17
N VAL A 116 14.02 -3.36 -1.47
CA VAL A 116 12.76 -3.49 -0.71
C VAL A 116 11.59 -3.86 -1.64
N GLY A 117 11.50 -3.24 -2.80
CA GLY A 117 10.48 -3.53 -3.81
C GLY A 117 10.55 -4.98 -4.30
N ILE A 118 11.75 -5.48 -4.59
CA ILE A 118 11.96 -6.88 -4.98
C ILE A 118 11.51 -7.83 -3.85
N ILE A 119 11.91 -7.55 -2.60
CA ILE A 119 11.49 -8.36 -1.44
C ILE A 119 9.96 -8.40 -1.31
N GLU A 120 9.29 -7.25 -1.45
CA GLU A 120 7.83 -7.16 -1.37
C GLU A 120 7.14 -7.90 -2.53
N VAL A 121 7.66 -7.81 -3.75
CA VAL A 121 7.15 -8.56 -4.91
C VAL A 121 7.32 -10.05 -4.69
N VAL A 122 8.51 -10.51 -4.31
CA VAL A 122 8.80 -11.91 -4.01
C VAL A 122 7.89 -12.41 -2.90
N ALA A 123 7.70 -11.64 -1.83
CA ALA A 123 6.77 -11.98 -0.76
C ALA A 123 5.34 -12.17 -1.29
N VAL A 124 4.83 -11.27 -2.13
CA VAL A 124 3.48 -11.38 -2.72
C VAL A 124 3.33 -12.62 -3.62
N LEU A 125 4.40 -13.04 -4.30
CA LEU A 125 4.40 -14.20 -5.19
C LEU A 125 4.49 -15.53 -4.41
N ILE A 126 5.31 -15.60 -3.37
CA ILE A 126 5.50 -16.81 -2.56
C ILE A 126 4.36 -17.02 -1.56
N ASN A 127 3.80 -15.93 -1.02
CA ASN A 127 2.75 -16.03 -0.04
C ASN A 127 1.44 -16.52 -0.69
N SER A 128 0.90 -17.64 -0.19
CA SER A 128 -0.36 -18.24 -0.66
C SER A 128 -1.55 -17.27 -0.57
N ASP A 129 -1.54 -16.39 0.43
CA ASP A 129 -2.53 -15.34 0.63
C ASP A 129 -2.31 -14.09 -0.26
N GLY A 130 -1.22 -14.05 -1.03
CA GLY A 130 -0.85 -12.95 -1.88
C GLY A 130 -0.59 -11.64 -1.14
N ARG A 131 -0.34 -11.66 0.16
CA ARG A 131 -0.09 -10.46 0.96
C ARG A 131 1.38 -10.08 0.91
N ARG A 132 1.62 -8.77 0.90
CA ARG A 132 2.95 -8.19 1.02
C ARG A 132 3.42 -8.22 2.48
N VAL A 133 4.71 -8.02 2.73
CA VAL A 133 5.30 -8.02 4.09
C VAL A 133 4.61 -6.99 4.97
N GLY A 134 4.44 -5.75 4.48
CA GLY A 134 3.70 -4.72 5.20
C GLY A 134 2.24 -5.07 5.51
N ASP A 135 1.54 -5.77 4.60
CA ASP A 135 0.15 -6.21 4.82
C ASP A 135 0.06 -7.26 5.93
N LYS A 136 1.03 -8.18 6.01
CA LYS A 136 1.14 -9.17 7.09
C LYS A 136 1.42 -8.48 8.43
N LEU A 137 2.34 -7.53 8.46
CA LEU A 137 2.70 -6.78 9.68
C LEU A 137 1.50 -6.00 10.25
N ALA A 138 0.69 -5.38 9.38
CA ALA A 138 -0.51 -4.65 9.80
C ALA A 138 -1.76 -5.55 9.94
N ASN A 139 -1.65 -6.84 9.62
CA ASN A 139 -2.77 -7.79 9.54
C ASN A 139 -3.96 -7.26 8.72
N THR A 140 -3.67 -6.91 7.48
CA THR A 140 -4.60 -6.26 6.54
C THR A 140 -4.53 -6.95 5.18
N ARG A 141 -5.50 -6.66 4.30
CA ARG A 141 -5.55 -7.22 2.94
C ARG A 141 -6.11 -6.20 1.94
N VAL A 142 -5.63 -6.27 0.71
CA VAL A 142 -6.17 -5.52 -0.43
C VAL A 142 -7.24 -6.35 -1.12
N VAL A 143 -8.43 -5.79 -1.29
CA VAL A 143 -9.60 -6.40 -1.93
C VAL A 143 -10.08 -5.57 -3.12
N ASN A 144 -10.71 -6.23 -4.10
CA ASN A 144 -11.37 -5.56 -5.22
C ASN A 144 -12.83 -5.27 -4.87
N MET A 145 -13.19 -3.99 -4.87
CA MET A 145 -14.55 -3.54 -4.51
C MET A 145 -15.59 -3.94 -5.56
N THR A 146 -15.22 -4.04 -6.84
CA THR A 146 -16.11 -4.48 -7.91
C THR A 146 -16.54 -5.93 -7.69
N ASN A 147 -15.60 -6.80 -7.31
CA ASN A 147 -15.90 -8.20 -7.03
C ASN A 147 -16.78 -8.34 -5.79
N ILE A 148 -16.57 -7.50 -4.76
CA ILE A 148 -17.43 -7.48 -3.57
C ILE A 148 -18.87 -7.07 -3.94
N ALA A 149 -19.05 -6.02 -4.74
CA ALA A 149 -20.37 -5.54 -5.14
C ALA A 149 -21.17 -6.58 -5.94
N ASN A 150 -20.49 -7.41 -6.74
CA ASN A 150 -21.12 -8.48 -7.53
C ASN A 150 -21.44 -9.75 -6.71
N SER A 151 -20.95 -9.84 -5.47
CA SER A 151 -21.14 -10.99 -4.58
C SER A 151 -22.19 -10.79 -3.48
N VAL A 152 -22.82 -9.60 -3.42
CA VAL A 152 -23.85 -9.20 -2.45
C VAL A 152 -25.16 -8.95 -3.17
#